data_AF-A0A284RXL3-F1
#
_entry.id   AF-A0A284RXL3-F1
#
_cell.length_a   1.000
_cell.length_b   1.000
_cell.length_c   1.000
_cell.angle_alpha   90.00
_cell.angle_beta   90.00
_cell.angle_gamma   90.00
#
_symmetry.space_group_name_H-M   'P 1'
#
loop_
_entity.id
_entity.type
_entity.pdbx_description
1 polymer ?
#
loop_
_entity_poly.entity_id
_entity_poly.type
_entity_poly.pdbx_seq_one_letter_code
_entity_poly.pdbx_strand_id
1 'polypeptide(L)'
;MQNIDGTYPLGENLPTKPNLVTIERQETFPITPQASTGRKDPHSTSKFITRLKKIRNTSQYEVISVPVTVPMVPPPPDPFPKFDAEASKILQQFEDFLVGKAPSDYVKFLLRCYFKDSSRRQGEIGLFMEPLDDLYKMQEAYRSISMKALQVDGPSERQKKLDCAGNKIGRLVSWLEDIWRAGIDGPYGLCVAYNRNRLVWQREAKISR
;
A
#
# COMPACT_ATOMS: atom_id res chain seq x y z
N MET A 1 9.41 -17.20 56.53
CA MET A 1 10.58 -16.80 57.35
C MET A 1 11.66 -16.41 56.34
N GLN A 2 12.11 -15.18 56.14
CA GLN A 2 12.31 -13.96 56.96
C GLN A 2 11.84 -12.75 56.09
N ASN A 3 11.09 -11.72 56.51
CA ASN A 3 11.18 -10.71 57.58
C ASN A 3 12.48 -9.89 57.61
N ILE A 4 12.39 -8.65 57.10
CA ILE A 4 13.05 -7.38 57.51
C ILE A 4 12.40 -6.27 56.65
N ASP A 5 11.38 -5.54 57.09
CA ASP A 5 11.32 -4.47 58.11
C ASP A 5 12.54 -3.56 58.22
N GLY A 6 12.30 -2.28 57.91
CA GLY A 6 13.24 -1.16 57.96
C GLY A 6 12.46 0.15 57.77
N THR A 7 12.10 0.76 58.90
CA THR A 7 11.08 1.81 59.03
C THR A 7 11.73 3.14 59.48
N TYR A 8 11.39 4.23 58.77
CA TYR A 8 11.23 5.66 59.15
C TYR A 8 12.42 6.56 59.62
N PRO A 9 12.29 7.93 59.66
CA PRO A 9 11.28 8.85 59.09
C PRO A 9 11.79 10.21 58.48
N LEU A 10 10.79 10.96 57.96
CA LEU A 10 10.55 12.43 58.02
C LEU A 10 11.31 13.42 57.11
N GLY A 11 10.51 14.18 56.36
CA GLY A 11 10.88 15.42 55.68
C GLY A 11 9.68 16.00 54.92
N GLU A 12 8.88 16.79 55.63
CA GLU A 12 7.62 17.43 55.23
C GLU A 12 7.75 18.31 53.98
N ASN A 13 6.69 18.39 53.16
CA ASN A 13 5.94 19.63 52.85
C ASN A 13 4.98 19.44 51.67
N LEU A 14 3.68 19.38 51.98
CA LEU A 14 2.56 19.69 51.09
C LEU A 14 2.47 21.22 50.92
N PRO A 15 1.99 21.74 49.77
CA PRO A 15 0.56 21.91 49.65
C PRO A 15 -0.01 21.53 48.27
N THR A 16 -0.96 20.61 48.34
CA THR A 16 -2.24 20.56 47.61
C THR A 16 -2.43 21.60 46.50
N LYS A 17 -2.19 21.18 45.24
CA LYS A 17 -2.84 21.79 44.08
C LYS A 17 -4.10 20.97 43.75
N PRO A 18 -5.30 21.55 43.70
CA PRO A 18 -6.49 20.82 43.30
C PRO A 18 -6.37 20.40 41.84
N ASN A 19 -6.64 19.11 41.61
CA ASN A 19 -6.74 18.45 40.32
C ASN A 19 -7.57 19.29 39.33
N LEU A 20 -6.95 19.62 38.19
CA LEU A 20 -7.65 20.13 37.02
C LEU A 20 -8.46 18.97 36.44
N VAL A 21 -9.70 18.79 36.86
CA VAL A 21 -10.61 17.84 36.23
C VAL A 21 -11.08 18.48 34.93
N THR A 22 -10.47 18.08 33.82
CA THR A 22 -10.98 18.36 32.47
C THR A 22 -12.22 17.52 32.26
N ILE A 23 -13.40 18.11 32.44
CA ILE A 23 -14.67 17.49 32.04
C ILE A 23 -14.92 17.90 30.59
N GLU A 24 -14.63 16.99 29.66
CA GLU A 24 -14.97 17.14 28.24
C GLU A 24 -16.46 16.79 28.07
N ARG A 25 -17.35 17.79 28.20
CA ARG A 25 -18.77 17.63 27.88
C ARG A 25 -19.02 18.20 26.50
N GLN A 26 -19.23 17.32 25.51
CA GLN A 26 -19.79 17.69 24.21
C GLN A 26 -21.30 17.84 24.38
N GLU A 27 -21.78 19.07 24.55
CA GLU A 27 -23.22 19.37 24.44
C GLU A 27 -23.49 20.04 23.09
N THR A 28 -24.21 19.34 22.23
CA THR A 28 -24.72 19.82 20.95
C THR A 28 -25.97 20.66 21.20
N PHE A 29 -25.85 22.00 21.12
CA PHE A 29 -27.02 22.87 21.15
C PHE A 29 -27.55 23.12 19.73
N PRO A 30 -28.88 23.13 19.52
CA PRO A 30 -29.49 23.46 18.24
C PRO A 30 -29.39 24.97 17.97
N ILE A 31 -28.89 25.32 16.78
CA ILE A 31 -28.72 26.71 16.33
C ILE A 31 -30.06 27.24 15.80
N THR A 32 -30.60 28.29 16.44
CA THR A 32 -31.62 29.16 15.84
C THR A 32 -30.94 30.08 14.82
N PRO A 33 -31.44 30.22 13.58
CA PRO A 33 -30.76 31.00 12.56
C PRO A 33 -31.07 32.50 12.74
N GLN A 34 -30.06 33.28 13.16
CA GLN A 34 -30.04 34.72 12.88
C GLN A 34 -28.98 35.00 11.81
N ALA A 35 -29.45 35.69 10.77
CA ALA A 35 -28.67 36.08 9.60
C ALA A 35 -27.55 37.04 9.98
N SER A 36 -26.33 36.66 9.64
CA SER A 36 -25.17 37.55 9.59
C SER A 36 -24.35 37.17 8.36
N THR A 37 -24.45 38.01 7.34
CA THR A 37 -23.65 37.99 6.12
C THR A 37 -22.18 38.26 6.46
N GLY A 38 -21.39 37.19 6.54
CA GLY A 38 -19.94 37.24 6.64
C GLY A 38 -19.32 36.08 5.87
N ARG A 39 -18.43 36.40 4.93
CA ARG A 39 -17.66 35.43 4.11
C ARG A 39 -17.08 34.32 4.99
N LYS A 40 -17.42 33.07 4.67
CA LYS A 40 -16.81 31.87 5.24
C LYS A 40 -15.53 31.55 4.48
N ASP A 41 -14.38 31.77 5.12
CA ASP A 41 -13.16 31.03 4.77
C ASP A 41 -13.31 29.60 5.32
N PRO A 42 -13.07 28.54 4.51
CA PRO A 42 -13.43 27.17 4.87
C PRO A 42 -12.48 26.47 5.87
N HIS A 43 -11.52 27.17 6.50
CA HIS A 43 -10.38 26.52 7.15
C HIS A 43 -10.06 26.91 8.60
N SER A 44 -11.06 27.28 9.41
CA SER A 44 -10.82 27.47 10.85
C SER A 44 -11.91 26.83 11.70
N THR A 45 -11.57 25.76 12.43
CA THR A 45 -12.41 25.22 13.50
C THR A 45 -12.05 25.91 14.81
N SER A 46 -12.83 26.93 15.17
CA SER A 46 -12.74 27.60 16.47
C SER A 46 -13.18 26.65 17.58
N LYS A 47 -12.23 26.18 18.41
CA LYS A 47 -12.54 25.48 19.67
C LYS A 47 -12.46 26.49 20.82
N PHE A 48 -13.53 26.60 21.59
CA PHE A 48 -13.59 27.45 22.78
C PHE A 48 -13.18 26.63 24.00
N ILE A 49 -12.21 27.13 24.78
CA ILE A 49 -11.89 26.57 26.09
C ILE A 49 -12.49 27.49 27.15
N THR A 50 -13.26 26.91 28.05
CA THR A 50 -13.91 27.62 29.15
C THR A 50 -12.96 27.71 30.34
N ARG A 51 -12.58 28.94 30.73
CA ARG A 51 -11.85 29.21 31.97
C ARG A 51 -12.82 29.74 33.02
N LEU A 52 -12.91 29.06 34.16
CA LEU A 52 -13.73 29.48 35.29
C LEU A 52 -12.96 30.51 36.11
N LYS A 53 -13.44 31.75 36.15
CA LYS A 53 -12.93 32.79 37.05
C LYS A 53 -13.89 32.92 38.24
N LYS A 54 -13.39 32.64 39.44
CA LYS A 54 -14.17 32.79 40.68
C LYS A 54 -14.33 34.28 41.00
N ILE A 55 -15.57 34.74 41.15
CA ILE A 55 -15.85 36.11 41.60
C ILE A 55 -15.57 36.19 43.11
N ARG A 56 -14.86 37.24 43.55
CA ARG A 56 -14.52 37.42 44.97
C ARG A 56 -15.81 37.62 45.77
N ASN A 57 -15.96 36.85 46.85
CA ASN A 57 -17.09 36.89 47.82
C ASN A 57 -18.46 36.34 47.39
N THR A 58 -18.54 35.49 46.36
CA THR A 58 -19.71 34.62 46.12
C THR A 58 -19.28 33.25 45.54
N SER A 59 -20.13 32.22 45.64
CA SER A 59 -19.92 30.88 45.05
C SER A 59 -20.15 30.83 43.53
N GLN A 60 -20.11 31.99 42.87
CA GLN A 60 -20.39 32.14 41.44
C GLN A 60 -19.08 32.15 40.63
N TYR A 61 -19.10 31.48 39.48
CA TYR A 61 -18.00 31.41 38.54
C TYR A 61 -18.42 32.03 37.22
N GLU A 62 -17.58 32.91 36.68
CA GLU A 62 -17.72 33.39 35.30
C GLU A 62 -17.02 32.43 34.36
N VAL A 63 -17.74 31.97 33.34
CA VAL A 63 -17.21 31.18 32.24
C VAL A 63 -16.68 32.14 31.19
N ILE A 64 -15.36 32.34 31.17
CA ILE A 64 -14.70 33.15 30.14
C ILE A 64 -14.27 32.20 29.03
N SER A 65 -14.92 32.31 27.88
CA SER A 65 -14.54 31.60 26.65
C SER A 65 -13.31 32.30 26.06
N VAL A 66 -12.14 31.68 26.19
CA VAL A 66 -10.93 32.18 25.54
C VAL A 66 -10.79 31.46 24.20
N PRO A 67 -10.77 32.18 23.06
CA PRO A 67 -10.47 31.56 21.77
C PRO A 67 -9.01 31.09 21.80
N VAL A 68 -8.80 29.78 21.70
CA VAL A 68 -7.47 29.21 21.53
C VAL A 68 -7.34 28.78 20.08
N THR A 69 -6.52 29.50 19.33
CA THR A 69 -6.11 29.08 17.98
C THR A 69 -5.14 27.91 18.15
N VAL A 70 -5.66 26.68 18.05
CA VAL A 70 -4.82 25.48 17.99
C VAL A 70 -4.23 25.43 16.57
N PRO A 71 -2.89 25.46 16.41
CA PRO A 71 -2.31 25.27 15.09
C PRO A 71 -2.72 23.88 14.57
N MET A 72 -3.38 23.86 13.40
CA MET A 72 -3.79 22.64 12.75
C MET A 72 -2.54 21.88 12.30
N VAL A 73 -2.36 20.65 12.78
CA VAL A 73 -1.28 19.78 12.33
C VAL A 73 -1.51 19.50 10.84
N PRO A 74 -0.54 19.78 9.95
CA PRO A 74 -0.70 19.49 8.53
C PRO A 74 -0.93 17.98 8.33
N PRO A 75 -1.81 17.59 7.39
CA PRO A 75 -2.05 16.19 7.11
C PRO A 75 -0.75 15.51 6.64
N PRO A 76 -0.56 14.22 6.95
CA PRO A 76 0.59 13.48 6.47
C PRO A 76 0.64 13.48 4.92
N PRO A 77 1.84 13.47 4.31
CA PRO A 77 2.00 13.43 2.87
C PRO A 77 1.35 12.17 2.27
N ASP A 78 0.78 12.30 1.07
CA ASP A 78 0.26 11.14 0.31
C ASP A 78 1.43 10.19 -0.02
N PRO A 79 1.43 8.94 0.48
CA PRO A 79 2.49 7.99 0.21
C PRO A 79 2.37 7.33 -1.18
N PHE A 80 1.23 7.48 -1.87
CA PHE A 80 0.96 6.79 -3.14
C PHE A 80 1.95 7.08 -4.27
N PRO A 81 2.42 8.33 -4.47
CA PRO A 81 3.43 8.64 -5.48
C PRO A 81 4.73 7.83 -5.32
N LYS A 82 5.06 7.42 -4.09
CA LYS A 82 6.22 6.57 -3.84
C LYS A 82 5.99 5.14 -4.35
N PHE A 83 4.81 4.58 -4.13
CA PHE A 83 4.46 3.25 -4.64
C PHE A 83 4.45 3.23 -6.17
N ASP A 84 3.90 4.27 -6.80
CA ASP A 84 3.91 4.42 -8.27
C ASP A 84 5.35 4.47 -8.82
N ALA A 85 6.23 5.23 -8.17
CA ALA A 85 7.63 5.32 -8.59
C ALA A 85 8.38 4.00 -8.43
N GLU A 86 8.17 3.28 -7.32
CA GLU A 86 8.79 1.96 -7.09
C GLU A 86 8.26 0.91 -8.07
N ALA A 87 6.95 0.87 -8.30
CA ALA A 87 6.33 -0.04 -9.26
C ALA A 87 6.81 0.25 -10.68
N SER A 88 6.90 1.54 -11.07
CA SER A 88 7.40 1.94 -12.38
C SER A 88 8.83 1.45 -12.65
N LYS A 89 9.70 1.42 -11.63
CA LYS A 89 11.06 0.85 -11.76
C LYS A 89 11.03 -0.65 -12.07
N ILE A 90 10.17 -1.41 -11.41
CA ILE A 90 10.01 -2.84 -11.69
C ILE A 90 9.43 -3.05 -13.10
N LEU A 91 8.44 -2.24 -13.49
CA LEU A 91 7.88 -2.33 -14.83
C LEU A 91 8.93 -1.98 -15.90
N GLN A 92 9.81 -1.01 -15.64
CA GLN A 92 10.91 -0.71 -16.54
C GLN A 92 11.91 -1.87 -16.62
N GLN A 93 12.29 -2.45 -15.49
CA GLN A 93 13.14 -3.64 -15.44
C GLN A 93 12.54 -4.81 -16.23
N PHE A 94 11.22 -4.97 -16.16
CA PHE A 94 10.49 -5.95 -16.97
C PHE A 94 10.57 -5.66 -18.48
N GLU A 95 10.40 -4.40 -18.90
CA GLU A 95 10.56 -4.04 -20.32
C GLU A 95 12.01 -4.25 -20.81
N ASP A 96 13.00 -3.92 -19.96
CA ASP A 96 14.42 -4.12 -20.25
C ASP A 96 14.74 -5.62 -20.36
N PHE A 97 14.16 -6.44 -19.49
CA PHE A 97 14.25 -7.91 -19.53
C PHE A 97 13.71 -8.49 -20.84
N LEU A 98 12.64 -7.92 -21.38
CA LEU A 98 12.10 -8.34 -22.69
C LEU A 98 12.96 -7.84 -23.86
N VAL A 99 13.95 -6.99 -23.62
CA VAL A 99 14.80 -6.37 -24.64
C VAL A 99 13.92 -5.69 -25.70
N GLY A 100 12.93 -4.93 -25.23
CA GLY A 100 11.97 -4.19 -26.06
C GLY A 100 11.00 -5.05 -26.87
N LYS A 101 10.86 -6.35 -26.57
CA LYS A 101 9.88 -7.24 -27.25
C LYS A 101 8.55 -7.22 -26.52
N ALA A 102 7.47 -7.40 -27.27
CA ALA A 102 6.21 -7.76 -26.66
C ALA A 102 6.35 -9.13 -25.94
N PRO A 103 5.65 -9.37 -24.82
CA PRO A 103 5.72 -10.64 -24.08
C PRO A 103 5.48 -11.87 -24.96
N SER A 104 4.55 -11.79 -25.92
CA SER A 104 4.25 -12.88 -26.84
C SER A 104 5.39 -13.15 -27.83
N ASP A 105 6.11 -12.12 -28.26
CA ASP A 105 7.26 -12.27 -29.16
C ASP A 105 8.49 -12.76 -28.41
N TYR A 106 8.64 -12.40 -27.13
CA TYR A 106 9.63 -12.99 -26.24
C TYR A 106 9.40 -14.51 -26.06
N VAL A 107 8.16 -14.92 -25.81
CA VAL A 107 7.81 -16.35 -25.73
C VAL A 107 8.12 -17.09 -27.04
N LYS A 108 7.74 -16.53 -28.19
CA LYS A 108 8.08 -17.12 -29.50
C LYS A 108 9.59 -17.22 -29.72
N PHE A 109 10.34 -16.23 -29.26
CA PHE A 109 11.80 -16.26 -29.31
C PHE A 109 12.37 -17.43 -28.49
N LEU A 110 11.91 -17.62 -27.25
CA LEU A 110 12.35 -18.74 -26.42
C LEU A 110 11.98 -20.10 -27.04
N LEU A 111 10.76 -20.26 -27.56
CA LEU A 111 10.33 -21.48 -28.25
C LEU A 111 11.21 -21.77 -29.47
N ARG A 112 11.55 -20.75 -30.27
CA ARG A 112 12.47 -20.91 -31.39
C ARG A 112 13.85 -21.36 -30.93
N CYS A 113 14.38 -20.81 -29.84
CA CYS A 113 15.66 -21.25 -29.26
C CYS A 113 15.59 -22.71 -28.81
N TYR A 114 14.52 -23.10 -28.12
CA TYR A 114 14.33 -24.45 -27.59
C TYR A 114 14.24 -25.52 -28.69
N PHE A 115 13.56 -25.22 -29.80
CA PHE A 115 13.40 -26.14 -30.93
C PHE A 115 14.51 -26.04 -32.00
N LYS A 116 15.51 -25.16 -31.84
CA LYS A 116 16.53 -24.98 -32.86
C LYS A 116 17.54 -26.11 -32.83
N ASP A 117 17.41 -27.03 -33.81
CA ASP A 117 18.23 -28.23 -34.01
C ASP A 117 19.74 -27.98 -34.12
N SER A 118 20.17 -26.77 -34.52
CA SER A 118 21.59 -26.42 -34.67
C SER A 118 22.23 -25.82 -33.42
N SER A 119 21.48 -25.66 -32.33
CA SER A 119 22.01 -25.12 -31.09
C SER A 119 22.37 -26.22 -30.11
N ARG A 120 23.47 -26.07 -29.37
CA ARG A 120 23.81 -26.93 -28.23
C ARG A 120 22.74 -26.92 -27.11
N ARG A 121 21.75 -26.03 -27.22
CA ARG A 121 20.68 -25.79 -26.24
C ARG A 121 19.33 -26.39 -26.68
N GLN A 122 19.32 -27.22 -27.73
CA GLN A 122 18.09 -27.89 -28.15
C GLN A 122 17.52 -28.72 -27.01
N GLY A 123 16.22 -28.56 -26.73
CA GLY A 123 15.57 -29.31 -25.65
C GLY A 123 16.03 -28.90 -24.24
N GLU A 124 16.84 -27.85 -24.11
CA GLU A 124 17.33 -27.41 -22.81
C GLU A 124 16.23 -26.67 -22.06
N ILE A 125 15.67 -27.33 -21.05
CA ILE A 125 14.60 -26.77 -20.20
C ILE A 125 15.07 -25.52 -19.43
N GLY A 126 16.38 -25.39 -19.22
CA GLY A 126 17.02 -24.21 -18.61
C GLY A 126 16.69 -22.90 -19.31
N LEU A 127 16.39 -22.94 -20.62
CA LEU A 127 15.95 -21.78 -21.40
C LEU A 127 14.66 -21.14 -20.87
N PHE A 128 13.83 -21.88 -20.14
CA PHE A 128 12.62 -21.36 -19.51
C PHE A 128 12.81 -21.09 -18.03
N MET A 129 13.66 -21.87 -17.34
CA MET A 129 13.87 -21.72 -15.90
C MET A 129 14.59 -20.41 -15.54
N GLU A 130 15.67 -20.07 -16.25
CA GLU A 130 16.43 -18.84 -15.97
C GLU A 130 15.56 -17.57 -16.10
N PRO A 131 14.77 -17.40 -17.19
CA PRO A 131 13.77 -16.34 -17.27
C PRO A 131 12.71 -16.37 -16.16
N LEU A 132 12.25 -17.55 -15.75
CA LEU A 132 11.22 -17.69 -14.71
C LEU A 132 11.72 -17.20 -13.35
N ASP A 133 12.97 -17.52 -12.98
CA ASP A 133 13.55 -17.08 -11.71
C ASP A 133 13.57 -15.55 -11.57
N ASP A 134 13.97 -14.84 -12.63
CA ASP A 134 13.99 -13.39 -12.62
C ASP A 134 12.58 -12.78 -12.63
N LEU A 135 11.65 -13.39 -13.36
CA LEU A 135 10.26 -12.97 -13.37
C LEU A 135 9.59 -13.17 -12.01
N TYR A 136 9.88 -14.25 -11.28
CA TYR A 136 9.38 -14.45 -9.93
C TYR A 136 9.90 -13.38 -8.96
N LYS A 137 11.18 -13.02 -9.06
CA LYS A 137 11.74 -11.91 -8.24
C LYS A 137 11.03 -10.60 -8.53
N MET A 138 10.80 -10.26 -9.80
CA MET A 138 10.08 -9.05 -10.18
C MET A 138 8.62 -9.09 -9.72
N GLN A 139 7.95 -10.24 -9.88
CA GLN A 139 6.56 -10.44 -9.47
C GLN A 139 6.40 -10.27 -7.96
N GLU A 140 7.29 -10.86 -7.16
CA GLU A 140 7.25 -10.77 -5.71
C GLU A 140 7.53 -9.34 -5.23
N ALA A 141 8.54 -8.68 -5.83
CA ALA A 141 8.82 -7.28 -5.53
C ALA A 141 7.61 -6.38 -5.85
N TYR A 142 6.95 -6.60 -6.98
CA TYR A 142 5.75 -5.85 -7.36
C TYR A 142 4.58 -6.12 -6.41
N ARG A 143 4.36 -7.39 -6.07
CA ARG A 143 3.31 -7.81 -5.14
C ARG A 143 3.51 -7.19 -3.77
N SER A 144 4.75 -7.10 -3.29
CA SER A 144 5.11 -6.42 -2.05
C SER A 144 4.70 -4.94 -2.06
N ILE A 145 4.94 -4.22 -3.17
CA ILE A 145 4.51 -2.82 -3.33
C ILE A 145 3.00 -2.72 -3.36
N SER A 146 2.32 -3.55 -4.17
CA SER A 146 0.86 -3.56 -4.27
C SER A 146 0.21 -3.82 -2.91
N MET A 147 0.73 -4.77 -2.12
CA MET A 147 0.22 -5.04 -0.77
C MET A 147 0.41 -3.85 0.18
N LYS A 148 1.57 -3.17 0.15
CA LYS A 148 1.80 -1.98 0.98
C LYS A 148 0.86 -0.84 0.59
N ALA A 149 0.68 -0.62 -0.70
CA ALA A 149 -0.24 0.39 -1.21
C ALA A 149 -1.70 0.08 -0.82
N LEU A 150 -2.12 -1.18 -0.90
CA LEU A 150 -3.44 -1.64 -0.43
C LEU A 150 -3.64 -1.41 1.08
N GLN A 151 -2.63 -1.67 1.90
CA GLN A 151 -2.71 -1.45 3.35
C GLN A 151 -2.86 0.02 3.72
N VAL A 152 -2.20 0.90 2.96
CA VAL A 152 -2.17 2.33 3.26
C VAL A 152 -3.37 3.07 2.68
N ASP A 153 -3.82 2.67 1.49
CA ASP A 153 -4.84 3.41 0.73
C ASP A 153 -6.18 2.66 0.58
N GLY A 154 -6.21 1.38 0.93
CA GLY A 154 -7.37 0.52 0.69
C GLY A 154 -7.61 0.23 -0.80
N PRO A 155 -8.78 -0.35 -1.16
CA PRO A 155 -9.11 -0.74 -2.53
C PRO A 155 -9.55 0.46 -3.40
N SER A 156 -8.68 1.45 -3.54
CA SER A 156 -8.89 2.66 -4.33
C SER A 156 -8.72 2.43 -5.84
N GLU A 157 -9.18 3.37 -6.67
CA GLU A 157 -8.98 3.28 -8.13
C GLU A 157 -7.50 3.33 -8.53
N ARG A 158 -6.69 4.13 -7.84
CA ARG A 158 -5.24 4.18 -8.06
C ARG A 158 -4.58 2.87 -7.66
N GLN A 159 -4.99 2.27 -6.55
CA GLN A 159 -4.53 0.94 -6.14
C GLN A 159 -4.90 -0.14 -7.17
N LYS A 160 -6.13 -0.14 -7.69
CA LYS A 160 -6.54 -1.07 -8.75
C LYS A 160 -5.72 -0.87 -10.03
N LYS A 161 -5.43 0.37 -10.40
CA LYS A 161 -4.59 0.69 -11.56
C LYS A 161 -3.16 0.17 -11.38
N LEU A 162 -2.59 0.37 -10.18
CA LEU A 162 -1.29 -0.17 -9.80
C LEU A 162 -1.29 -1.70 -9.91
N ASP A 163 -2.27 -2.38 -9.31
CA ASP A 163 -2.37 -3.83 -9.35
C ASP A 163 -2.52 -4.36 -10.80
N CYS A 164 -3.37 -3.71 -11.59
CA CYS A 164 -3.60 -4.05 -12.99
C CYS A 164 -2.34 -3.90 -13.85
N ALA A 165 -1.51 -2.89 -13.59
CA ALA A 165 -0.25 -2.69 -14.31
C ALA A 165 0.76 -3.82 -14.04
N GLY A 166 0.72 -4.45 -12.86
CA GLY A 166 1.55 -5.61 -12.50
C GLY A 166 1.16 -6.90 -13.20
N ASN A 167 -0.08 -7.00 -13.69
CA ASN A 167 -0.61 -8.22 -14.32
C ASN A 167 0.21 -8.69 -15.53
N LYS A 168 0.92 -7.78 -16.22
CA LYS A 168 1.76 -8.15 -17.37
C LYS A 168 2.92 -9.08 -16.97
N ILE A 169 3.49 -8.90 -15.78
CA ILE A 169 4.55 -9.75 -15.24
C ILE A 169 3.97 -11.13 -14.94
N GLY A 170 2.87 -11.17 -14.17
CA GLY A 170 2.20 -12.43 -13.81
C GLY A 170 1.68 -13.21 -15.02
N ARG A 171 1.22 -12.52 -16.06
CA ARG A 171 0.82 -13.15 -17.32
C ARG A 171 1.98 -13.87 -17.99
N LEU A 172 3.14 -13.21 -18.11
CA LEU A 172 4.31 -13.84 -18.70
C LEU A 172 4.81 -15.03 -17.86
N VAL A 173 4.81 -14.92 -16.53
CA VAL A 173 5.11 -16.04 -15.62
C VAL A 173 4.21 -17.23 -15.94
N SER A 174 2.89 -17.03 -15.98
CA SER A 174 1.93 -18.09 -16.28
C SER A 174 2.17 -18.74 -17.65
N TRP A 175 2.51 -17.94 -18.66
CA TRP A 175 2.82 -18.45 -20.00
C TRP A 175 4.08 -19.32 -20.02
N LEU A 176 5.14 -18.88 -19.35
CA LEU A 176 6.40 -19.62 -19.28
C LEU A 176 6.28 -20.88 -18.41
N GLU A 177 5.54 -20.83 -17.31
CA GLU A 177 5.24 -22.01 -16.49
C GLU A 177 4.51 -23.08 -17.30
N ASP A 178 3.50 -22.70 -18.08
CA ASP A 178 2.73 -23.63 -18.90
C ASP A 178 3.60 -24.28 -19.99
N ILE A 179 4.48 -23.51 -20.61
CA ILE A 179 5.46 -24.00 -21.58
C ILE A 179 6.46 -24.94 -20.92
N TRP A 180 7.02 -24.55 -19.77
CA TRP A 180 7.95 -25.35 -18.99
C TRP A 180 7.32 -26.70 -18.61
N ARG A 181 6.08 -26.70 -18.08
CA ARG A 181 5.34 -27.93 -17.76
C ARG A 181 5.10 -28.81 -18.98
N ALA A 182 4.80 -28.21 -20.14
CA ALA A 182 4.60 -28.97 -21.37
C ALA A 182 5.92 -29.51 -21.96
N GLY A 183 7.06 -28.89 -21.64
CA GLY A 183 8.38 -29.25 -22.15
C GLY A 183 9.25 -30.07 -21.19
N ILE A 184 8.83 -30.27 -19.93
CA ILE A 184 9.64 -30.96 -18.91
C ILE A 184 9.97 -32.40 -19.28
N ASP A 185 9.05 -33.09 -19.97
CA ASP A 185 9.23 -34.45 -20.47
C ASP A 185 9.98 -34.51 -21.81
N GLY A 186 10.40 -33.35 -22.33
CA GLY A 186 11.15 -33.19 -23.56
C GLY A 186 10.40 -32.45 -24.67
N PRO A 187 11.05 -32.29 -25.84
CA PRO A 187 10.56 -31.40 -26.91
C PRO A 187 9.29 -31.92 -27.61
N TYR A 188 9.08 -33.24 -27.62
CA TYR A 188 7.91 -33.82 -28.28
C TYR A 188 6.58 -33.37 -27.65
N GLY A 189 6.49 -33.41 -26.32
CA GLY A 189 5.29 -33.00 -25.58
C GLY A 189 4.93 -31.54 -25.84
N LEU A 190 5.94 -30.66 -25.76
CA LEU A 190 5.77 -29.24 -26.04
C LEU A 190 5.37 -28.98 -27.50
N CYS A 191 5.95 -29.71 -28.45
CA CYS A 191 5.60 -29.59 -29.87
C CYS A 191 4.13 -29.96 -30.12
N VAL A 192 3.66 -31.07 -29.53
CA VAL A 192 2.26 -31.48 -29.62
C VAL A 192 1.33 -30.44 -28.98
N ALA A 193 1.67 -29.92 -27.80
CA ALA A 193 0.88 -28.89 -27.11
C ALA A 193 0.79 -27.59 -27.93
N TYR A 194 1.93 -27.14 -28.48
CA TYR A 194 2.02 -25.95 -29.32
C TYR A 194 1.20 -26.09 -30.61
N ASN A 195 1.35 -27.19 -31.35
CA ASN A 195 0.63 -27.43 -32.60
C ASN A 195 -0.88 -27.55 -32.39
N ARG A 196 -1.30 -28.09 -31.24
CA ARG A 196 -2.72 -28.18 -30.86
C ARG A 196 -3.28 -26.89 -30.26
N ASN A 197 -2.49 -25.81 -30.19
CA ASN A 197 -2.86 -24.54 -29.55
C ASN A 197 -3.34 -24.71 -28.10
N ARG A 198 -2.72 -25.62 -27.35
CA ARG A 198 -3.11 -25.92 -25.96
C ARG A 198 -2.45 -25.01 -24.94
N LEU A 199 -1.40 -24.29 -25.32
CA LEU A 199 -0.68 -23.41 -24.42
C LEU A 199 -1.54 -22.19 -24.03
N VAL A 200 -1.44 -21.76 -22.77
CA VAL A 200 -2.21 -20.65 -22.18
C VAL A 200 -2.13 -19.40 -23.05
N TRP A 201 -0.92 -18.98 -23.44
CA TRP A 201 -0.71 -17.78 -24.24
C TRP A 201 -1.36 -17.84 -25.63
N GLN A 202 -1.44 -19.03 -26.24
CA GLN A 202 -2.11 -19.23 -27.54
C GLN A 202 -3.63 -19.16 -27.43
N ARG A 203 -4.20 -19.53 -26.27
CA ARG A 203 -5.63 -19.44 -25.99
C ARG A 203 -6.04 -18.01 -25.68
N GLU A 204 -5.27 -17.30 -24.88
CA GLU A 204 -5.52 -15.88 -24.57
C GLU A 204 -5.46 -15.00 -25.82
N ALA A 205 -4.51 -15.26 -26.73
CA ALA A 205 -4.39 -14.52 -27.99
C ALA A 205 -5.61 -14.69 -28.92
N LYS A 206 -6.42 -15.74 -28.76
CA LYS A 206 -7.64 -15.98 -29.55
C LYS A 206 -8.86 -15.26 -28.99
N ILE A 207 -8.88 -14.97 -27.70
CA ILE A 207 -10.02 -14.31 -27.03
C ILE A 207 -10.02 -12.79 -27.29
N SER A 208 -8.88 -12.22 -27.67
CA SER A 208 -8.72 -10.79 -27.95
C SER A 208 -8.90 -10.40 -29.43
N ARG A 209 -9.45 -11.29 -30.28
CA ARG A 209 -9.82 -11.00 -31.68
C ARG A 209 -11.33 -11.12 -31.86
#